data_AF-A0A4V0NEG6-F1
#
_entry.id   AF-A0A4V0NEG6-F1
#
_cell.length_a   1.000
_cell.length_b   1.000
_cell.length_c   1.000
_cell.angle_alpha   90.00
_cell.angle_beta   90.00
_cell.angle_gamma   90.00
#
_symmetry.space_group_name_H-M   'P 1'
#
loop_
_entity.id
_entity.type
_entity.pdbx_description
1 polymer ?
#
loop_
_entity_poly.entity_id
_entity_poly.type
_entity_poly.pdbx_seq_one_letter_code
_entity_poly.pdbx_strand_id
1 'polypeptide(L)'
;MATLSTSAWVLHELGLAAGFGGPLFGRLALHRAVKDIHSEDERGKVLAEAWQRYNVVNAISLGTAALTWFLGRALISGRSIDEETRNLVRLKDVLLGATVATSVVNMVSGREMSEQAPGLAVPVRSGDAPSPRTPGKAARLQRVLNVMGPLNIVLTAGVIGVTTILAMKSGRSAKWSLVSRLLP
;
A
#
# COMPACT_ATOMS: atom_id res chain seq x y z
N MET A 1 19.44 -21.78 13.09
CA MET A 1 18.10 -21.73 12.45
C MET A 1 17.52 -20.37 12.76
N ALA A 2 17.52 -19.44 11.80
CA ALA A 2 17.04 -18.08 12.04
C ALA A 2 15.50 -18.06 11.96
N THR A 3 14.81 -18.28 13.06
CA THR A 3 13.36 -17.99 13.17
C THR A 3 13.16 -16.49 13.00
N LEU A 4 12.27 -16.05 12.10
CA LEU A 4 11.77 -14.68 12.18
C LEU A 4 11.06 -14.55 13.53
N SER A 5 11.42 -13.54 14.32
CA SER A 5 10.84 -13.36 15.65
C SER A 5 9.35 -13.04 15.52
N THR A 6 8.56 -13.32 16.55
CA THR A 6 7.16 -12.86 16.67
C THR A 6 7.03 -11.37 16.33
N SER A 7 8.05 -10.57 16.65
CA SER A 7 8.13 -9.16 16.29
C SER A 7 8.12 -8.91 14.78
N ALA A 8 8.81 -9.73 13.96
CA ALA A 8 8.80 -9.58 12.51
C ALA A 8 7.42 -9.89 11.90
N TRP A 9 6.71 -10.88 12.44
CA TRP A 9 5.31 -11.17 12.11
C TRP A 9 4.40 -10.00 12.45
N VAL A 10 4.48 -9.49 13.69
CA VAL A 10 3.67 -8.33 14.11
C VAL A 10 3.96 -7.11 13.25
N LEU A 11 5.23 -6.84 12.95
CA LEU A 11 5.64 -5.73 12.08
C LEU A 11 5.13 -5.89 10.65
N HIS A 12 5.09 -7.11 10.11
CA HIS A 12 4.50 -7.39 8.80
C HIS A 12 3.00 -7.06 8.79
N GLU A 13 2.26 -7.58 9.76
CA GLU A 13 0.81 -7.37 9.87
C GLU A 13 0.46 -5.90 10.08
N LEU A 14 1.19 -5.20 10.97
CA LEU A 14 1.01 -3.76 11.16
C LEU A 14 1.36 -2.97 9.89
N GLY A 15 2.38 -3.40 9.15
CA GLY A 15 2.76 -2.81 7.87
C GLY A 15 1.66 -2.96 6.82
N LEU A 16 1.07 -4.14 6.69
CA LEU A 16 -0.06 -4.38 5.78
C LEU A 16 -1.31 -3.63 6.23
N ALA A 17 -1.62 -3.62 7.52
CA ALA A 17 -2.80 -2.95 8.07
C ALA A 17 -2.73 -1.43 7.85
N ALA A 18 -1.60 -0.81 8.14
CA ALA A 18 -1.38 0.61 7.85
C ALA A 18 -1.42 0.87 6.34
N GLY A 19 -0.65 0.13 5.55
CA GLY A 19 -0.61 0.29 4.08
C GLY A 19 -1.95 0.08 3.37
N PHE A 20 -2.88 -0.66 3.98
CA PHE A 20 -4.25 -0.81 3.49
C PHE A 20 -5.18 0.30 4.04
N GLY A 21 -5.16 0.52 5.35
CA GLY A 21 -6.15 1.33 6.06
C GLY A 21 -6.08 2.81 5.70
N GLY A 22 -4.88 3.39 5.59
CA GLY A 22 -4.75 4.81 5.25
C GLY A 22 -5.24 5.14 3.85
N PRO A 23 -4.82 4.42 2.79
CA PRO A 23 -5.35 4.64 1.46
C PRO A 23 -6.86 4.45 1.36
N LEU A 24 -7.40 3.45 2.05
CA LEU A 24 -8.84 3.21 2.14
C LEU A 24 -9.57 4.39 2.79
N PHE A 25 -9.11 4.85 3.96
CA PHE A 25 -9.67 6.01 4.65
C PHE A 25 -9.57 7.28 3.81
N GLY A 26 -8.40 7.53 3.21
CA GLY A 26 -8.14 8.68 2.36
C GLY A 26 -9.19 8.79 1.26
N ARG A 27 -9.49 7.68 0.60
CA ARG A 27 -10.43 7.65 -0.52
C ARG A 27 -11.89 7.66 -0.11
N LEU A 28 -12.26 6.94 0.95
CA LEU A 28 -13.67 6.81 1.35
C LEU A 28 -14.16 7.97 2.21
N ALA A 29 -13.30 8.56 3.04
CA ALA A 29 -13.64 9.61 3.98
C ALA A 29 -12.99 10.95 3.62
N LEU A 30 -11.66 11.03 3.64
CA LEU A 30 -10.94 12.31 3.49
C LEU A 30 -11.28 13.04 2.18
N HIS A 31 -11.26 12.33 1.05
CA HIS A 31 -11.57 12.90 -0.27
C HIS A 31 -12.98 13.52 -0.37
N ARG A 32 -13.93 13.02 0.45
CA ARG A 32 -15.29 13.54 0.54
C ARG A 32 -15.37 14.69 1.54
N ALA A 33 -14.77 14.54 2.72
CA ALA A 33 -14.80 15.53 3.80
C ALA A 33 -14.23 16.89 3.37
N VAL A 34 -13.20 16.90 2.52
CA VAL A 34 -12.64 18.18 2.03
C VAL A 34 -13.62 18.99 1.17
N LYS A 35 -14.73 18.42 0.69
CA LYS A 35 -15.76 19.19 -0.04
C LYS A 35 -16.42 20.27 0.84
N ASP A 36 -16.38 20.10 2.15
CA ASP A 36 -16.96 21.05 3.11
C ASP A 36 -16.10 22.33 3.26
N ILE A 37 -14.85 22.31 2.79
CA ILE A 37 -13.99 23.50 2.72
C ILE A 37 -14.44 24.33 1.52
N HIS A 38 -14.73 25.62 1.68
CA HIS A 38 -15.23 26.45 0.56
C HIS A 38 -14.18 26.73 -0.53
N SER A 39 -12.92 26.98 -0.14
CA SER A 39 -11.84 27.32 -1.07
C SER A 39 -11.25 26.07 -1.73
N GLU A 40 -11.27 26.01 -3.08
CA GLU A 40 -10.68 24.87 -3.82
C GLU A 40 -9.15 24.77 -3.64
N ASP A 41 -8.48 25.90 -3.45
CA ASP A 41 -7.04 25.96 -3.22
C ASP A 41 -6.70 25.43 -1.82
N GLU A 42 -7.53 25.75 -0.83
CA GLU A 42 -7.42 25.23 0.54
C GLU A 42 -7.72 23.72 0.60
N ARG A 43 -8.71 23.23 -0.17
CA ARG A 43 -8.94 21.78 -0.35
C ARG A 43 -7.68 21.07 -0.82
N GLY A 44 -7.06 21.61 -1.87
CA GLY A 44 -5.84 21.07 -2.45
C GLY A 44 -4.69 21.02 -1.45
N LYS A 45 -4.50 22.12 -0.71
CA LYS A 45 -3.48 22.23 0.33
C LYS A 45 -3.68 21.20 1.45
N VAL A 46 -4.90 21.10 1.99
CA VAL A 46 -5.22 20.13 3.06
C VAL A 46 -5.00 18.70 2.58
N LEU A 47 -5.43 18.36 1.36
CA LEU A 47 -5.17 17.04 0.77
C LEU A 47 -3.68 16.77 0.60
N ALA A 48 -2.92 17.73 0.05
CA ALA A 48 -1.49 17.59 -0.17
C ALA A 48 -0.75 17.39 1.16
N GLU A 49 -1.04 18.20 2.18
CA GLU A 49 -0.45 18.07 3.51
C GLU A 49 -0.79 16.75 4.19
N ALA A 50 -2.07 16.33 4.13
CA ALA A 50 -2.52 15.06 4.71
C ALA A 50 -1.80 13.87 4.06
N TRP A 51 -1.75 13.84 2.73
CA TRP A 51 -1.07 12.77 2.00
C TRP A 51 0.45 12.80 2.18
N GLN A 52 1.07 13.98 2.24
CA GLN A 52 2.51 14.10 2.46
C GLN A 52 2.90 13.51 3.83
N ARG A 53 2.14 13.83 4.89
CA ARG A 53 2.35 13.26 6.23
C ARG A 53 2.14 11.75 6.22
N TYR A 54 1.09 11.28 5.54
CA TYR A 54 0.78 9.87 5.49
C TYR A 54 1.75 9.05 4.63
N ASN A 55 2.32 9.63 3.57
CA ASN A 55 3.27 8.94 2.70
C ASN A 55 4.51 8.43 3.44
N VAL A 56 4.96 9.13 4.48
CA VAL A 56 6.06 8.65 5.35
C VAL A 56 5.65 7.39 6.09
N VAL A 57 4.45 7.40 6.69
CA VAL A 57 3.88 6.22 7.36
C VAL A 57 3.73 5.07 6.37
N ASN A 58 3.14 5.33 5.20
CA ASN A 58 2.93 4.33 4.16
C ASN A 58 4.24 3.72 3.65
N ALA A 59 5.28 4.53 3.46
CA ALA A 59 6.60 4.06 3.02
C ALA A 59 7.25 3.16 4.07
N ILE A 60 7.19 3.52 5.35
CA ILE A 60 7.67 2.68 6.45
C ILE A 60 6.86 1.39 6.51
N SER A 61 5.53 1.47 6.51
CA SER A 61 4.63 0.33 6.60
C SER A 61 4.83 -0.68 5.48
N LEU A 62 4.80 -0.24 4.22
CA LEU A 62 5.02 -1.11 3.07
C LEU A 62 6.46 -1.60 2.98
N GLY A 63 7.43 -0.76 3.34
CA GLY A 63 8.84 -1.15 3.41
C GLY A 63 9.05 -2.27 4.43
N THR A 64 8.49 -2.14 5.63
CA THR A 64 8.53 -3.18 6.67
C THR A 64 7.84 -4.46 6.20
N ALA A 65 6.64 -4.38 5.62
CA ALA A 65 5.93 -5.56 5.13
C ALA A 65 6.71 -6.27 4.00
N ALA A 66 7.28 -5.53 3.06
CA ALA A 66 8.11 -6.06 1.98
C ALA A 66 9.41 -6.69 2.51
N LEU A 67 10.15 -5.99 3.36
CA LEU A 67 11.41 -6.48 3.91
C LEU A 67 11.22 -7.76 4.72
N THR A 68 10.24 -7.78 5.62
CA THR A 68 9.95 -8.96 6.45
C THR A 68 9.57 -10.18 5.59
N TRP A 69 8.80 -9.99 4.52
CA TRP A 69 8.44 -11.06 3.59
C TRP A 69 9.63 -11.54 2.75
N PHE A 70 10.33 -10.64 2.06
CA PHE A 70 11.40 -11.02 1.13
C PHE A 70 12.64 -11.58 1.84
N LEU A 71 12.97 -11.07 3.03
CA LEU A 71 14.04 -11.64 3.86
C LEU A 71 13.67 -13.05 4.34
N GLY A 72 12.42 -13.25 4.80
CA GLY A 72 11.93 -14.58 5.15
C GLY A 72 11.96 -15.56 3.99
N ARG A 73 11.62 -15.07 2.79
CA ARG A 73 11.62 -15.87 1.55
C ARG A 73 13.03 -16.29 1.11
N ALA A 74 14.02 -15.41 1.26
CA ALA A 74 15.40 -15.72 0.92
C ALA A 74 16.00 -16.83 1.81
N LEU A 75 15.46 -17.04 3.02
CA LEU A 75 15.91 -18.06 3.97
C LEU A 75 15.34 -19.47 3.67
N ILE A 76 14.46 -19.62 2.68
CA ILE A 76 13.81 -20.91 2.38
C ILE A 76 14.39 -21.55 1.12
N SER A 77 15.01 -22.72 1.30
CA SER A 77 15.47 -23.62 0.23
C SER A 77 14.30 -24.48 -0.29
N GLY A 78 14.01 -24.37 -1.59
CA GLY A 78 12.73 -24.77 -2.23
C GLY A 78 12.37 -26.25 -2.35
N ARG A 79 12.86 -27.13 -1.46
CA ARG A 79 12.69 -28.59 -1.55
C ARG A 79 11.58 -29.23 -0.69
N SER A 80 10.85 -28.47 0.13
CA SER A 80 9.85 -29.06 1.08
C SER A 80 8.39 -28.59 0.93
N ILE A 81 8.05 -27.86 -0.14
CA ILE A 81 6.73 -27.20 -0.29
C ILE A 81 5.92 -27.85 -1.42
N ASP A 82 4.66 -28.19 -1.14
CA ASP A 82 3.67 -28.68 -2.10
C ASP A 82 3.35 -27.62 -3.17
N GLU A 83 2.88 -28.08 -4.34
CA GLU A 83 2.69 -27.21 -5.51
C GLU A 83 1.72 -26.05 -5.25
N GLU A 84 0.62 -26.32 -4.54
CA GLU A 84 -0.38 -25.30 -4.21
C GLU A 84 0.23 -24.19 -3.32
N THR A 85 0.96 -24.56 -2.27
CA THR A 85 1.62 -23.57 -1.40
C THR A 85 2.68 -22.79 -2.16
N ARG A 86 3.43 -23.43 -3.06
CA ARG A 86 4.39 -22.75 -3.94
C ARG A 86 3.71 -21.70 -4.82
N ASN A 87 2.52 -22.00 -5.34
CA ASN A 87 1.74 -21.07 -6.15
C ASN A 87 1.20 -19.90 -5.31
N LEU A 88 0.68 -20.14 -4.11
CA LEU A 88 0.26 -19.08 -3.18
C LEU A 88 1.42 -18.17 -2.78
N VAL A 89 2.58 -18.75 -2.50
CA VAL A 89 3.80 -18.02 -2.17
C VAL A 89 4.22 -17.16 -3.37
N ARG A 90 4.26 -17.68 -4.61
CA ARG A 90 4.48 -16.87 -5.82
C ARG A 90 3.42 -15.78 -6.03
N LEU A 91 2.16 -16.06 -5.74
CA LEU A 91 1.09 -15.07 -5.83
C LEU A 91 1.32 -13.91 -4.83
N LYS A 92 1.70 -14.19 -3.58
CA LYS A 92 2.04 -13.16 -2.58
C LYS A 92 3.22 -12.30 -3.05
N ASP A 93 4.24 -12.88 -3.67
CA ASP A 93 5.36 -12.11 -4.27
C ASP A 93 4.88 -11.12 -5.32
N VAL A 94 4.09 -11.60 -6.28
CA VAL A 94 3.59 -10.77 -7.39
C VAL A 94 2.70 -9.66 -6.84
N LEU A 95 1.78 -9.99 -5.93
CA LEU A 95 0.88 -9.00 -5.31
C LEU A 95 1.64 -7.97 -4.48
N LEU A 96 2.60 -8.39 -3.66
CA LEU A 96 3.37 -7.47 -2.82
C LEU A 96 4.31 -6.60 -3.66
N GLY A 97 4.96 -7.17 -4.68
CA GLY A 97 5.75 -6.41 -5.65
C GLY A 97 4.91 -5.38 -6.40
N ALA A 98 3.73 -5.76 -6.89
CA ALA A 98 2.80 -4.85 -7.55
C ALA A 98 2.28 -3.76 -6.60
N THR A 99 2.04 -4.10 -5.33
CA THR A 99 1.63 -3.16 -4.28
C THR A 99 2.71 -2.10 -4.08
N VAL A 100 3.97 -2.51 -3.88
CA VAL A 100 5.11 -1.59 -3.71
C VAL A 100 5.27 -0.69 -4.93
N ALA A 101 5.24 -1.26 -6.14
CA ALA A 101 5.36 -0.49 -7.39
C ALA A 101 4.25 0.56 -7.52
N THR A 102 3.00 0.16 -7.28
CA THR A 102 1.85 1.08 -7.36
C THR A 102 1.92 2.17 -6.29
N SER A 103 2.39 1.86 -5.07
CA SER A 103 2.59 2.85 -4.02
C SER A 103 3.67 3.88 -4.37
N VAL A 104 4.77 3.46 -5.00
CA VAL A 104 5.79 4.39 -5.51
C VAL A 104 5.19 5.32 -6.57
N VAL A 105 4.43 4.78 -7.52
CA VAL A 105 3.75 5.59 -8.54
C VAL A 105 2.79 6.60 -7.90
N ASN A 106 1.99 6.18 -6.91
CA ASN A 106 1.09 7.06 -6.18
C ASN A 106 1.84 8.18 -5.44
N MET A 107 2.94 7.85 -4.75
CA MET A 107 3.72 8.82 -3.98
C MET A 107 4.40 9.85 -4.90
N VAL A 108 5.01 9.41 -6.00
CA VAL A 108 5.66 10.31 -6.97
C VAL A 108 4.62 11.19 -7.67
N SER A 109 3.53 10.60 -8.16
CA SER A 109 2.48 11.34 -8.86
C SER A 109 1.79 12.35 -7.93
N GLY A 110 1.57 11.99 -6.67
CA GLY A 110 0.97 12.87 -5.66
C GLY A 110 1.88 14.05 -5.32
N ARG A 111 3.18 13.81 -5.15
CA ARG A 111 4.17 14.86 -4.93
C ARG A 111 4.26 15.81 -6.13
N GLU A 112 4.45 15.25 -7.32
CA GLU A 112 4.55 16.03 -8.55
C GLU A 112 3.27 16.84 -8.83
N MET A 113 2.10 16.30 -8.45
CA MET A 113 0.83 17.01 -8.52
C MET A 113 0.83 18.20 -7.55
N SER A 114 1.19 17.99 -6.28
CA SER A 114 1.21 19.06 -5.27
C SER A 114 2.16 20.21 -5.62
N GLU A 115 3.27 19.91 -6.30
CA GLU A 115 4.26 20.90 -6.73
C GLU A 115 3.79 21.74 -7.95
N GLN A 116 2.63 21.43 -8.57
CA GLN A 116 2.09 22.21 -9.70
C GLN A 116 1.49 23.58 -9.29
N ALA A 117 1.37 23.88 -8.00
CA ALA A 117 0.84 25.15 -7.52
C ALA A 117 1.69 25.71 -6.37
N PRO A 118 1.84 27.05 -6.27
CA PRO A 118 2.50 27.67 -5.13
C PRO A 118 1.87 27.25 -3.80
N GLY A 119 2.70 26.93 -2.80
CA GLY A 119 2.22 26.55 -1.48
C GLY A 119 1.46 25.21 -1.41
N LEU A 120 1.65 24.32 -2.40
CA LEU A 120 1.00 23.00 -2.51
C LEU A 120 -0.54 23.07 -2.67
N ALA A 121 -1.06 24.24 -3.02
CA ALA A 121 -2.48 24.54 -3.07
C ALA A 121 -3.04 24.36 -4.49
N VAL A 122 -3.00 23.13 -5.02
CA VAL A 122 -3.60 22.85 -6.33
C VAL A 122 -5.12 22.93 -6.20
N PRO A 123 -5.82 23.82 -6.93
CA PRO A 123 -7.26 23.91 -6.84
C PRO A 123 -7.88 22.59 -7.24
N VAL A 124 -8.73 22.01 -6.38
CA VAL A 124 -9.46 20.77 -6.66
C VAL A 124 -10.91 20.90 -6.21
N ARG A 125 -11.83 20.26 -6.94
CA ARG A 125 -13.23 20.17 -6.52
C ARG A 125 -13.39 19.18 -5.36
N SER A 126 -12.63 18.09 -5.39
CA SER A 126 -12.55 17.09 -4.32
C SER A 126 -11.28 16.25 -4.48
N GLY A 127 -11.04 15.31 -3.57
CA GLY A 127 -9.86 14.43 -3.65
C GLY A 127 -9.72 13.68 -4.98
N ASP A 128 -10.83 13.35 -5.64
CA ASP A 128 -10.83 12.59 -6.90
C ASP A 128 -11.21 13.41 -8.15
N ALA A 129 -11.49 14.72 -8.01
CA ALA A 129 -12.00 15.52 -9.13
C ALA A 129 -11.24 16.85 -9.30
N PRO A 130 -10.68 17.13 -10.49
CA PRO A 130 -10.04 18.40 -10.76
C PRO A 130 -11.07 19.53 -10.86
N SER A 131 -10.66 20.73 -10.47
CA SER A 131 -11.35 21.99 -10.72
C SER A 131 -11.09 22.48 -12.16
N PRO A 132 -11.98 23.31 -12.74
CA PRO A 132 -11.66 24.04 -13.98
C PRO A 132 -10.37 24.87 -13.90
N ARG A 133 -9.95 25.28 -12.70
CA ARG A 133 -8.71 26.03 -12.46
C ARG A 133 -7.47 25.14 -12.26
N THR A 134 -7.64 23.81 -12.19
CA THR A 134 -6.52 22.88 -12.00
C THR A 134 -5.59 22.92 -13.22
N PRO A 135 -4.26 23.09 -13.03
CA PRO A 135 -3.30 22.98 -14.12
C PRO A 135 -3.42 21.66 -14.88
N GLY A 136 -3.26 21.68 -16.21
CA GLY A 136 -3.46 20.48 -17.05
C GLY A 136 -2.60 19.28 -16.63
N LYS A 137 -1.36 19.52 -16.20
CA LYS A 137 -0.46 18.49 -15.67
C LYS A 137 -0.97 17.88 -14.36
N ALA A 138 -1.42 18.71 -13.41
CA ALA A 138 -2.04 18.25 -12.16
C ALA A 138 -3.31 17.43 -12.41
N ALA A 139 -4.16 17.86 -13.35
CA ALA A 139 -5.36 17.11 -13.71
C ALA A 139 -5.05 15.72 -14.31
N ARG A 140 -3.95 15.59 -15.07
CA ARG A 140 -3.48 14.29 -15.57
C ARG A 140 -2.96 13.40 -14.45
N LEU A 141 -2.15 13.94 -13.55
CA LEU A 141 -1.63 13.19 -12.39
C LEU A 141 -2.75 12.74 -11.46
N GLN A 142 -3.77 13.58 -11.23
CA GLN A 142 -4.94 13.20 -10.46
C GLN A 142 -5.70 12.02 -11.10
N ARG A 143 -5.81 11.98 -12.44
CA ARG A 143 -6.39 10.81 -13.12
C ARG A 143 -5.56 9.54 -12.92
N VAL A 144 -4.23 9.63 -12.92
CA VAL A 144 -3.36 8.49 -12.59
C VAL A 144 -3.65 8.02 -11.17
N LEU A 145 -3.68 8.93 -10.19
CA LEU A 145 -3.98 8.61 -8.80
C LEU A 145 -5.38 8.00 -8.61
N ASN A 146 -6.36 8.45 -9.40
CA ASN A 146 -7.72 7.91 -9.36
C ASN A 146 -7.82 6.44 -9.81
N VAL A 147 -6.84 5.95 -10.59
CA VAL A 147 -6.75 4.55 -11.02
C VAL A 147 -5.80 3.77 -10.11
N MET A 148 -4.61 4.31 -9.87
CA MET A 148 -3.55 3.66 -9.10
C MET A 148 -3.88 3.57 -7.61
N GLY A 149 -4.64 4.51 -7.05
CA GLY A 149 -5.10 4.48 -5.65
C GLY A 149 -5.98 3.25 -5.35
N PRO A 150 -7.13 3.08 -6.02
CA PRO A 150 -7.96 1.87 -5.90
C PRO A 150 -7.20 0.58 -6.16
N LEU A 151 -6.39 0.57 -7.22
CA LEU A 151 -5.61 -0.61 -7.58
C LEU A 151 -4.68 -1.01 -6.43
N ASN A 152 -3.99 -0.04 -5.82
CA ASN A 152 -3.15 -0.29 -4.67
C ASN A 152 -3.93 -0.88 -3.49
N ILE A 153 -5.11 -0.35 -3.17
CA ILE A 153 -5.98 -0.88 -2.10
C ILE A 153 -6.35 -2.35 -2.36
N VAL A 154 -6.75 -2.67 -3.59
CA VAL A 154 -7.12 -4.04 -3.99
C VAL A 154 -5.91 -4.98 -3.92
N LEU A 155 -4.74 -4.54 -4.39
CA LEU A 155 -3.51 -5.32 -4.32
C LEU A 155 -3.11 -5.60 -2.87
N THR A 156 -3.10 -4.59 -2.00
CA THR A 156 -2.79 -4.76 -0.57
C THR A 156 -3.79 -5.68 0.12
N ALA A 157 -5.10 -5.56 -0.18
CA ALA A 157 -6.12 -6.48 0.31
C ALA A 157 -5.86 -7.92 -0.15
N GLY A 158 -5.44 -8.10 -1.41
CA GLY A 158 -5.02 -9.39 -1.96
C GLY A 158 -3.82 -9.97 -1.20
N VAL A 159 -2.81 -9.15 -0.88
CA VAL A 159 -1.67 -9.59 -0.06
C VAL A 159 -2.15 -10.08 1.31
N ILE A 160 -3.01 -9.33 2.01
CA ILE A 160 -3.59 -9.72 3.30
C ILE A 160 -4.34 -11.07 3.18
N GLY A 161 -5.15 -11.23 2.13
CA GLY A 161 -5.89 -12.46 1.87
C GLY A 161 -4.97 -13.67 1.68
N VAL A 162 -3.92 -13.54 0.85
CA VAL A 162 -2.95 -14.61 0.63
C VAL A 162 -2.13 -14.91 1.89
N THR A 163 -1.72 -13.88 2.64
CA THR A 163 -1.07 -14.06 3.96
C THR A 163 -1.94 -14.89 4.90
N THR A 164 -3.24 -14.57 4.97
CA THR A 164 -4.20 -15.31 5.81
C THR A 164 -4.34 -16.77 5.38
N ILE A 165 -4.43 -17.04 4.08
CA ILE A 165 -4.52 -18.42 3.55
C ILE A 165 -3.24 -19.21 3.89
N LEU A 166 -2.07 -18.61 3.71
CA LEU A 166 -0.78 -19.23 4.03
C LEU A 166 -0.65 -19.51 5.54
N ALA A 167 -1.09 -18.58 6.38
CA ALA A 167 -1.12 -18.75 7.84
C ALA A 167 -2.05 -19.91 8.25
N MET A 168 -3.27 -19.98 7.72
CA MET A 168 -4.20 -21.08 8.00
C MET A 168 -3.65 -22.44 7.55
N LYS A 169 -2.97 -22.50 6.40
CA LYS A 169 -2.35 -23.74 5.91
C LYS A 169 -1.21 -24.22 6.82
N SER A 170 -0.51 -23.29 7.48
CA SER A 170 0.59 -23.65 8.42
C SER A 170 0.10 -24.44 9.63
N GLY A 171 -1.15 -24.22 10.05
CA GLY A 171 -1.77 -24.97 11.14
C GLY A 171 -2.19 -26.39 10.75
N ARG A 172 -2.28 -26.71 9.46
CA ARG A 172 -2.78 -28.01 8.96
C ARG A 172 -1.68 -28.94 8.40
N SER A 173 -0.54 -28.39 7.99
CA SER A 173 0.54 -29.17 7.37
C SER A 173 1.82 -29.09 8.18
N ALA A 174 2.30 -30.23 8.69
CA ALA A 174 3.55 -30.31 9.46
C ALA A 174 4.78 -29.86 8.65
N LYS A 175 4.81 -30.16 7.34
CA LYS A 175 5.90 -29.74 6.43
C LYS A 175 5.91 -28.23 6.22
N TRP A 176 4.74 -27.63 6.04
CA TRP A 176 4.61 -26.18 5.86
C TRP A 176 4.78 -25.43 7.18
N SER A 177 4.32 -25.98 8.30
CA SER A 177 4.50 -25.42 9.66
C SER A 177 5.97 -25.17 10.01
N LEU A 178 6.88 -26.04 9.54
CA LEU A 178 8.32 -25.85 9.75
C LEU A 178 8.88 -24.69 8.92
N VAL A 179 8.36 -24.50 7.71
CA VAL A 179 8.81 -23.45 6.77
C VAL A 179 8.19 -22.10 7.10
N SER A 180 6.91 -22.07 7.50
CA SER A 180 6.18 -20.84 7.84
C SER A 180 6.73 -20.14 9.08
N ARG A 181 7.55 -20.81 9.91
CA ARG A 181 8.30 -20.15 10.99
C ARG A 181 9.35 -19.15 10.48
N LEU A 182 9.66 -19.20 9.19
CA LEU A 182 10.61 -18.31 8.51
C LEU A 182 9.91 -17.26 7.65
N LEU A 183 8.59 -17.29 7.52
CA LEU A 183 7.81 -16.35 6.70
C LEU A 183 6.76 -15.67 7.57
N PRO A 184 6.56 -14.35 7.47
CA PRO A 184 5.35 -13.71 7.92
C PRO A 184 4.20 -13.83 6.91
#